data_AF-A0A357ZIX5-F1
#
_entry.id   AF-A0A357ZIX5-F1
#
_cell.length_a   1.000
_cell.length_b   1.000
_cell.length_c   1.000
_cell.angle_alpha   90.00
_cell.angle_beta   90.00
_cell.angle_gamma   90.00
#
_symmetry.space_group_name_H-M   'P 1'
#
loop_
_entity.id
_entity.type
_entity.pdbx_description
1 polymer ?
#
loop_
_entity_poly.entity_id
_entity_poly.type
_entity_poly.pdbx_seq_one_letter_code
_entity_poly.pdbx_strand_id
1 'polypeptide(L)'
;MKVILTSLTRQEKLFTLADADWFPLEVVKAGDVTATAGLRCLDAASWSLSGRLRVTLVLSCDRCGRQLLWPVDDQFVYRVAVEESGGQGGEVDEENAALWLVSGPALDLSEVFRERIFLVSPEKVLCAETCRGLCAGCGADLNLEPCRCP
;
A
#
# COMPACT_ATOMS: atom_id res chain seq x y z
N MET A 1 3.16 -13.91 -4.29
CA MET A 1 4.50 -14.50 -4.51
C MET A 1 5.04 -14.92 -3.16
N LYS A 2 5.18 -16.22 -2.92
CA LYS A 2 5.58 -16.75 -1.61
C LYS A 2 7.08 -16.95 -1.51
N VAL A 3 7.68 -16.47 -0.43
CA VAL A 3 9.10 -16.61 -0.11
C VAL A 3 9.26 -17.41 1.17
N ILE A 4 10.07 -18.46 1.14
CA ILE A 4 10.41 -19.25 2.33
C ILE A 4 11.47 -18.51 3.14
N LEU A 5 11.09 -17.97 4.30
CA LEU A 5 11.92 -17.12 5.15
C LEU A 5 13.19 -17.82 5.64
N THR A 6 13.07 -19.11 6.00
CA THR A 6 14.21 -19.93 6.48
C THR A 6 15.26 -20.20 5.40
N SER A 7 14.95 -19.93 4.13
CA SER A 7 15.92 -20.03 3.02
C SER A 7 16.76 -18.76 2.83
N LEU A 8 16.44 -17.68 3.56
CA LEU A 8 17.12 -16.39 3.46
C LEU A 8 18.37 -16.34 4.34
N THR A 9 19.36 -15.58 3.89
CA THR A 9 20.61 -15.36 4.62
C THR A 9 20.69 -13.92 5.13
N ARG A 10 21.78 -13.56 5.80
CA ARG A 10 22.10 -12.18 6.19
C ARG A 10 22.26 -11.24 5.00
N GLN A 11 22.56 -11.77 3.82
CA GLN A 11 22.66 -10.99 2.59
C GLN A 11 21.25 -10.68 2.06
N GLU A 12 21.05 -9.43 1.64
CA GLU A 12 19.78 -9.01 1.06
C GLU A 12 19.52 -9.71 -0.27
N LYS A 13 18.33 -10.32 -0.36
CA LYS A 13 17.80 -10.90 -1.57
C LYS A 13 16.70 -10.01 -2.11
N LEU A 14 16.83 -9.62 -3.37
CA LEU A 14 15.88 -8.75 -4.05
C LEU A 14 14.84 -9.56 -4.83
N PHE A 15 13.63 -9.04 -4.85
CA PHE A 15 12.48 -9.59 -5.53
C PHE A 15 11.75 -8.49 -6.29
N THR A 16 11.22 -8.83 -7.46
CA THR A 16 10.37 -7.95 -8.27
C THR A 16 9.08 -8.69 -8.57
N LEU A 17 7.95 -8.07 -8.27
CA LEU A 17 6.64 -8.58 -8.65
C LEU A 17 6.34 -8.04 -10.04
N ALA A 18 6.67 -8.85 -11.06
CA ALA A 18 6.67 -8.43 -12.47
C ALA A 18 5.27 -8.46 -13.10
N ASP A 19 4.41 -9.37 -12.65
CA ASP A 19 2.99 -9.37 -13.00
C ASP A 19 2.22 -8.40 -12.09
N ALA A 20 1.07 -7.92 -12.58
CA ALA A 20 0.15 -7.08 -11.81
C ALA A 20 -1.02 -7.90 -11.23
N ASP A 21 -0.93 -9.24 -11.25
CA ASP A 21 -2.01 -10.15 -10.85
C ASP A 21 -2.31 -10.08 -9.34
N TRP A 22 -1.33 -9.63 -8.56
CA TRP A 22 -1.48 -9.36 -7.12
C TRP A 22 -2.20 -8.04 -6.83
N PHE A 23 -2.33 -7.15 -7.82
CA PHE A 23 -2.89 -5.82 -7.62
C PHE A 23 -4.38 -5.94 -7.24
N PRO A 24 -4.86 -5.22 -6.21
CA PRO A 24 -6.26 -5.32 -5.79
C PRO A 24 -7.22 -4.92 -6.91
N LEU A 25 -8.15 -5.81 -7.24
CA LEU A 25 -9.14 -5.61 -8.33
C LEU A 25 -10.09 -4.44 -8.04
N GLU A 26 -10.22 -4.07 -6.77
CA GLU A 26 -11.06 -2.97 -6.30
C GLU A 26 -10.44 -1.58 -6.60
N VAL A 27 -9.16 -1.54 -6.94
CA VAL A 27 -8.40 -0.31 -7.15
C VAL A 27 -8.10 -0.16 -8.63
N VAL A 28 -8.43 1.01 -9.19
CA VAL A 28 -8.11 1.34 -10.58
C VAL A 28 -6.74 2.01 -10.64
N LYS A 29 -5.88 1.55 -11.55
CA LYS A 29 -4.56 2.12 -11.82
C LYS A 29 -4.44 2.60 -13.25
N ALA A 30 -3.62 3.63 -13.45
CA ALA A 30 -3.19 4.10 -14.76
C ALA A 30 -1.77 3.59 -15.03
N GLY A 31 -1.60 2.82 -16.11
CA GLY A 31 -0.31 2.27 -16.52
C GLY A 31 0.17 1.10 -15.67
N ASP A 32 1.48 0.89 -15.67
CA ASP A 32 2.14 -0.23 -15.00
C ASP A 32 2.33 0.02 -13.50
N VAL A 33 2.52 -1.07 -12.76
CA VAL A 33 2.89 -1.05 -11.34
C VAL A 33 4.30 -1.58 -11.20
N THR A 34 5.12 -0.92 -10.38
CA THR A 34 6.46 -1.42 -10.03
C THR A 34 6.47 -1.72 -8.53
N ALA A 35 6.66 -2.98 -8.16
CA ALA A 35 6.76 -3.43 -6.78
C ALA A 35 8.05 -4.25 -6.60
N THR A 36 8.94 -3.78 -5.73
CA THR A 36 10.23 -4.43 -5.44
C THR A 36 10.41 -4.61 -3.96
N ALA A 37 10.85 -5.79 -3.53
CA ALA A 37 11.11 -6.09 -2.14
C ALA A 37 12.56 -6.56 -1.93
N GLY A 38 13.17 -6.15 -0.83
CA GLY A 38 14.41 -6.69 -0.30
C GLY A 38 14.14 -7.45 0.99
N LEU A 39 14.69 -8.66 1.10
CA LEU A 39 14.56 -9.49 2.29
C LEU A 39 15.92 -9.94 2.77
N ARG A 40 16.16 -9.85 4.08
CA ARG A 40 17.34 -10.42 4.75
C ARG A 40 17.01 -10.95 6.13
N CYS A 41 17.70 -12.00 6.54
CA CYS A 41 17.67 -12.51 7.91
C CYS A 41 18.33 -11.49 8.86
N LEU A 42 17.67 -11.22 9.99
CA LEU A 42 18.19 -10.38 11.08
C LEU A 42 18.65 -11.21 12.28
N ASP A 43 18.04 -12.38 12.50
CA ASP A 43 18.44 -13.36 13.51
C ASP A 43 17.76 -14.71 13.20
N ALA A 44 17.75 -15.64 14.17
CA ALA A 44 17.21 -16.98 13.98
C ALA A 44 15.69 -17.02 13.68
N ALA A 45 14.94 -15.99 14.09
CA ALA A 45 13.48 -15.97 14.02
C ALA A 45 12.90 -14.66 13.45
N SER A 46 13.74 -13.72 13.03
CA SER A 46 13.31 -12.45 12.45
C SER A 46 14.06 -12.05 11.18
N TRP A 47 13.34 -11.35 10.30
CA TRP A 47 13.82 -10.87 9.01
C TRP A 47 13.47 -9.39 8.83
N SER A 48 14.24 -8.69 8.00
CA SER A 48 13.92 -7.34 7.54
C SER A 48 13.35 -7.44 6.14
N LEU A 49 12.19 -6.81 5.93
CA LEU A 49 11.54 -6.63 4.65
C LEU A 49 11.57 -5.14 4.30
N SER A 50 12.30 -4.78 3.25
CA SER A 50 12.21 -3.46 2.63
C SER A 50 11.34 -3.55 1.38
N GLY A 51 10.56 -2.53 1.09
CA GLY A 51 9.69 -2.49 -0.08
C GLY A 51 9.65 -1.12 -0.72
N ARG A 52 9.46 -1.12 -2.04
CA ARG A 52 9.13 0.07 -2.80
C ARG A 52 7.99 -0.21 -3.76
N LEU A 53 7.01 0.68 -3.76
CA LEU A 53 5.83 0.62 -4.58
C LEU A 53 5.69 1.91 -5.40
N ARG A 54 5.59 1.77 -6.71
CA ARG A 54 5.27 2.88 -7.61
C ARG A 54 4.07 2.52 -8.48
N VAL A 55 3.06 3.39 -8.43
CA VAL A 55 1.83 3.24 -9.21
C VAL A 55 1.14 4.59 -9.37
N THR A 56 0.37 4.77 -10.42
CA THR A 56 -0.58 5.88 -10.51
C THR A 56 -1.98 5.35 -10.26
N LEU A 57 -2.62 5.78 -9.18
CA LEU A 57 -4.01 5.43 -8.88
C LEU A 57 -4.96 6.33 -9.67
N VAL A 58 -6.09 5.77 -10.13
CA VAL A 58 -7.20 6.53 -10.69
C VAL A 58 -8.27 6.65 -9.62
N LEU A 59 -8.40 7.84 -9.06
CA LEU A 59 -9.31 8.12 -7.95
C LEU A 59 -10.38 9.13 -8.37
N SER A 60 -11.45 9.23 -7.59
CA SER A 60 -12.53 10.19 -7.80
C SER A 60 -12.51 11.24 -6.71
N CYS A 61 -12.69 12.50 -7.09
CA CYS A 61 -12.82 13.60 -6.13
C CYS A 61 -14.09 13.43 -5.28
N ASP A 62 -13.94 13.44 -3.95
CA ASP A 62 -15.04 13.25 -2.99
C ASP A 62 -16.10 14.35 -3.04
N ARG A 63 -15.75 15.51 -3.63
CA ARG A 63 -16.65 16.67 -3.71
C ARG A 63 -17.36 16.80 -5.04
N CYS A 64 -16.65 16.61 -6.16
CA CYS A 64 -17.20 16.83 -7.50
C CYS A 64 -17.31 15.56 -8.36
N GLY A 65 -16.79 14.41 -7.89
CA GLY A 65 -16.82 13.14 -8.60
C GLY A 65 -15.86 13.04 -9.80
N ARG A 66 -15.13 14.12 -10.15
CA ARG A 66 -14.17 14.09 -11.25
C ARG A 66 -13.03 13.11 -10.96
N GLN A 67 -12.65 12.32 -11.97
CA GLN A 67 -11.48 11.45 -11.91
C GLN A 67 -10.16 12.25 -11.93
N LEU A 68 -9.18 11.77 -11.18
CA LEU A 68 -7.84 12.33 -11.11
C LEU A 68 -6.79 11.21 -11.01
N LEU A 69 -5.60 11.54 -11.49
CA LEU A 69 -4.43 10.67 -11.39
C LEU A 69 -3.66 11.00 -10.11
N TRP A 70 -3.46 10.00 -9.28
CA TRP A 70 -2.76 10.13 -8.01
C TRP A 70 -1.46 9.30 -8.04
N PRO A 71 -0.29 9.91 -8.31
CA PRO A 71 0.97 9.20 -8.30
C PRO A 71 1.37 8.80 -6.88
N VAL A 72 1.75 7.54 -6.72
CA VAL A 72 2.29 6.96 -5.50
C VAL A 72 3.72 6.51 -5.77
N ASP A 73 4.67 6.99 -4.94
CA ASP A 73 6.03 6.44 -4.81
C ASP A 73 6.26 6.23 -3.31
N ASP A 74 5.94 5.04 -2.85
CA ASP A 74 5.96 4.67 -1.44
C ASP A 74 7.12 3.72 -1.14
N GLN A 75 7.72 3.90 0.03
CA GLN A 75 8.77 3.04 0.57
C GLN A 75 8.40 2.63 2.00
N PHE A 76 8.64 1.37 2.32
CA PHE A 76 8.31 0.82 3.63
C PHE A 76 9.37 -0.17 4.10
N VAL A 77 9.42 -0.34 5.42
CA VAL A 77 10.26 -1.35 6.07
C VAL A 77 9.43 -2.02 7.16
N TYR A 78 9.40 -3.36 7.12
CA TYR A 78 8.81 -4.20 8.14
C TYR A 78 9.88 -5.10 8.77
N ARG A 79 9.73 -5.37 10.07
CA ARG A 79 10.33 -6.55 10.69
C ARG A 79 9.35 -7.70 10.53
N VAL A 80 9.79 -8.83 10.00
CA VAL A 80 8.97 -10.02 9.81
C VAL A 80 9.35 -11.04 10.88
N ALA A 81 8.35 -11.61 11.55
CA ALA A 81 8.54 -12.67 12.55
C ALA A 81 7.46 -13.76 12.39
N VAL A 82 7.78 -14.99 12.80
CA VAL A 82 6.84 -16.11 12.77
C VAL A 82 6.07 -16.17 14.09
N GLU A 83 4.76 -16.32 14.04
CA GLU A 83 3.94 -16.53 15.24
C GLU A 83 4.27 -17.89 15.87
N GLU A 84 4.90 -17.89 17.04
CA GLU A 84 5.03 -19.09 17.85
C GLU A 84 3.74 -19.32 18.64
N SER A 85 3.22 -20.54 18.62
CA SER A 85 2.03 -20.94 19.36
C SER A 85 2.27 -20.87 20.88
N GLY A 86 2.14 -19.68 21.48
CA GLY A 86 2.17 -19.49 22.94
C GLY A 86 3.07 -18.37 23.50
N GLY A 87 3.73 -17.56 22.68
CA GLY A 87 4.60 -16.48 23.16
C GLY A 87 3.92 -15.12 23.20
N GLN A 88 3.97 -14.44 24.35
CA GLN A 88 3.57 -13.03 24.49
C GLN A 88 4.32 -12.19 23.44
N GLY A 89 3.59 -11.34 22.71
CA GLY A 89 4.14 -10.46 21.70
C GLY A 89 5.36 -9.72 22.23
N GLY A 90 6.54 -10.08 21.71
CA GLY A 90 7.80 -9.48 22.10
C GLY A 90 7.74 -7.98 21.86
N GLU A 91 8.17 -7.21 22.84
CA GLU A 91 8.27 -5.76 22.75
C GLU A 91 9.06 -5.39 21.50
N VAL A 92 8.40 -4.66 20.60
CA VAL A 92 8.99 -4.09 19.39
C VAL A 92 9.81 -2.89 19.84
N ASP A 93 11.06 -3.11 20.22
CA ASP A 93 12.00 -2.02 20.42
C ASP A 93 13.20 -2.22 19.49
N GLU A 94 13.11 -1.54 18.34
CA GLU A 94 14.23 -0.96 17.59
C GLU A 94 13.59 0.00 16.54
N GLU A 95 13.70 1.30 16.83
CA GLU A 95 13.32 2.48 16.04
C GLU A 95 12.65 2.24 14.65
N ASN A 96 11.36 2.58 14.56
CA ASN A 96 10.59 2.87 13.33
C ASN A 96 10.15 1.73 12.39
N ALA A 97 10.50 0.45 12.60
CA ALA A 97 9.99 -0.62 11.74
C ALA A 97 8.71 -1.27 12.30
N ALA A 98 7.63 -1.28 11.53
CA ALA A 98 6.41 -1.99 11.89
C ALA A 98 6.61 -3.53 11.84
N LEU A 99 5.87 -4.27 12.68
CA LEU A 99 5.96 -5.72 12.75
C LEU A 99 4.96 -6.37 11.77
N TRP A 100 5.43 -7.33 10.97
CA TRP A 100 4.62 -8.19 10.12
C TRP A 100 4.71 -9.64 10.61
N LEU A 101 3.61 -10.17 11.15
CA LEU A 101 3.54 -11.53 11.66
C LEU A 101 3.11 -12.51 10.57
N VAL A 102 3.76 -13.67 10.51
CA VAL A 102 3.37 -14.77 9.63
C VAL A 102 3.10 -16.03 10.43
N SER A 103 2.05 -16.76 10.10
CA SER A 103 1.69 -18.01 10.82
C SER A 103 2.52 -19.23 10.40
N GLY A 104 3.58 -19.05 9.62
CA GLY A 104 4.44 -20.13 9.12
C GLY A 104 5.71 -19.62 8.44
N PRO A 105 6.53 -20.50 7.84
CA PRO A 105 7.84 -20.12 7.31
C PRO A 105 7.76 -19.37 5.97
N ALA A 106 6.55 -19.12 5.44
CA ALA A 106 6.34 -18.50 4.15
C ALA A 106 5.74 -17.10 4.30
N LEU A 107 6.36 -16.11 3.68
CA LEU A 107 5.83 -14.76 3.53
C LEU A 107 5.26 -14.59 2.13
N ASP A 108 4.01 -14.11 2.02
CA ASP A 108 3.44 -13.74 0.73
C ASP A 108 3.65 -12.26 0.44
N LEU A 109 4.62 -11.95 -0.42
CA LEU A 109 4.92 -10.57 -0.82
C LEU A 109 3.76 -9.92 -1.59
N SER A 110 2.91 -10.71 -2.25
CA SER A 110 1.74 -10.17 -2.94
C SER A 110 0.72 -9.61 -1.94
N GLU A 111 0.54 -10.26 -0.79
CA GLU A 111 -0.34 -9.75 0.27
C GLU A 111 0.22 -8.49 0.91
N VAL A 112 1.54 -8.44 1.18
CA VAL A 112 2.20 -7.24 1.70
C VAL A 112 1.96 -6.03 0.79
N PHE A 113 2.23 -6.16 -0.51
CA PHE A 113 2.03 -5.04 -1.44
C PHE A 113 0.55 -4.70 -1.65
N ARG A 114 -0.35 -5.68 -1.60
CA ARG A 114 -1.80 -5.44 -1.65
C ARG A 114 -2.27 -4.64 -0.45
N GLU A 115 -1.85 -4.99 0.76
CA GLU A 115 -2.14 -4.20 1.97
C GLU A 115 -1.55 -2.79 1.84
N ARG A 116 -0.30 -2.69 1.36
CA ARG A 116 0.36 -1.41 1.22
C ARG A 116 -0.40 -0.45 0.29
N ILE A 117 -0.99 -0.95 -0.81
CA ILE A 117 -1.85 -0.15 -1.70
C ILE A 117 -3.01 0.51 -0.93
N PHE A 118 -3.65 -0.22 -0.02
CA PHE A 118 -4.74 0.33 0.78
C PHE A 118 -4.23 1.35 1.81
N LEU A 119 -3.08 1.09 2.45
CA LEU A 119 -2.50 2.00 3.44
C LEU A 119 -2.01 3.33 2.84
N VAL A 120 -1.50 3.32 1.62
CA VAL A 120 -0.99 4.52 0.94
C VAL A 120 -2.09 5.28 0.19
N SER A 121 -3.28 4.68 0.06
CA SER A 121 -4.42 5.34 -0.55
C SER A 121 -4.93 6.46 0.35
N PRO A 122 -5.15 7.67 -0.18
CA PRO A 122 -5.63 8.79 0.63
C PRO A 122 -7.04 8.54 1.16
N GLU A 123 -7.27 8.84 2.44
CA GLU A 123 -8.62 8.80 3.05
C GLU A 123 -9.59 9.81 2.43
N LYS A 124 -9.05 10.90 1.88
CA LYS A 124 -9.81 11.97 1.25
C LYS A 124 -9.14 12.43 -0.03
N VAL A 125 -9.91 12.46 -1.11
CA VAL A 125 -9.48 12.78 -2.46
C VAL A 125 -10.15 14.06 -2.92
N LEU A 126 -9.36 15.11 -3.20
CA LEU A 126 -9.86 16.35 -3.78
C LEU A 126 -9.10 16.66 -5.07
N CYS A 127 -9.83 17.01 -6.14
CA CYS A 127 -9.19 17.46 -7.39
C CYS A 127 -8.46 18.80 -7.25
N ALA A 128 -8.76 19.56 -6.20
CA ALA A 128 -8.09 20.79 -5.78
C ALA A 128 -8.48 21.10 -4.33
N GLU A 129 -7.60 21.74 -3.56
CA GLU A 129 -7.92 22.20 -2.20
C GLU A 129 -9.16 23.13 -2.17
N THR A 130 -9.32 23.93 -3.22
CA THR A 130 -10.42 24.87 -3.42
C THR A 130 -11.64 24.26 -4.12
N CYS A 131 -11.70 22.94 -4.30
CA CYS A 131 -12.82 22.28 -4.96
C CYS A 131 -14.15 22.62 -4.27
N ARG A 132 -15.06 23.27 -5.01
CA ARG A 132 -16.37 23.71 -4.54
C ARG A 132 -17.41 22.57 -4.52
N GLY A 133 -17.12 21.47 -5.21
CA GLY A 133 -17.97 20.27 -5.25
C GLY A 133 -19.22 20.41 -6.12
N LEU A 134 -20.12 19.44 -6.00
CA LEU A 134 -21.43 19.51 -6.63
C LEU A 134 -22.41 20.27 -5.74
N CYS A 135 -23.34 21.00 -6.36
CA CYS A 135 -24.48 21.55 -5.67
C CYS A 135 -25.36 20.41 -5.12
N ALA A 136 -25.66 20.42 -3.82
CA ALA A 136 -26.50 19.41 -3.18
C ALA A 136 -27.97 19.41 -3.65
N GLY A 137 -28.43 20.49 -4.28
CA GLY A 137 -29.80 20.60 -4.80
C GLY A 137 -29.94 20.16 -6.26
N CYS A 138 -29.12 20.71 -7.16
CA CYS A 138 -29.25 20.46 -8.61
C CYS A 138 -28.11 19.63 -9.23
N GLY A 139 -27.07 19.28 -8.47
CA GLY A 139 -25.93 18.51 -8.97
C GLY A 139 -24.95 19.27 -9.86
N ALA A 140 -25.12 20.58 -10.06
CA ALA A 140 -24.20 21.40 -10.85
C ALA A 140 -22.77 21.35 -10.28
N ASP A 141 -21.75 21.16 -11.12
CA ASP A 141 -20.35 21.25 -10.72
C ASP A 141 -20.02 22.71 -10.44
N LEU A 142 -19.98 23.06 -9.15
CA LEU A 142 -19.75 24.42 -8.69
C LEU A 142 -18.37 24.92 -9.10
N ASN A 143 -17.44 24.07 -9.52
CA ASN A 143 -16.15 24.51 -10.06
C ASN A 143 -16.29 25.13 -11.46
N LEU A 144 -17.29 24.72 -12.24
CA LEU A 144 -17.49 25.14 -13.63
C LEU A 144 -18.56 26.22 -13.78
N GLU A 145 -19.65 26.12 -13.00
CA GLU A 145 -20.79 27.03 -13.11
C GLU A 145 -21.50 27.28 -11.76
N PRO A 146 -22.22 28.41 -11.60
CA PRO A 146 -23.07 28.63 -10.43
C PRO A 146 -24.33 27.75 -10.46
N CYS A 147 -24.82 27.33 -9.30
CA CYS A 147 -26.10 26.62 -9.20
C CYS A 147 -27.29 27.55 -9.44
N ARG A 148 -28.44 26.96 -9.82
CA ARG A 148 -29.72 27.65 -10.05
C ARG A 148 -30.82 27.19 -9.08
N CYS A 149 -30.44 26.65 -7.92
CA CYS A 149 -31.39 26.26 -6.89
C CYS A 149 -32.12 27.52 -6.35
N PRO A 150 -33.41 27.37 -5.99
CA PRO A 150 -34.20 28.45 -5.39
C PRO A 150 -33.67 28.85 -4.00
#